data_AF-A0A7C5FZM9-F1
#
_entry.id   AF-A0A7C5FZM9-F1
#
_cell.length_a   1.000
_cell.length_b   1.000
_cell.length_c   1.000
_cell.angle_alpha   90.00
_cell.angle_beta   90.00
_cell.angle_gamma   90.00
#
_symmetry.space_group_name_H-M   'P 1'
#
loop_
_entity.id
_entity.type
_entity.pdbx_description
1 polymer ?
#
loop_
_entity_poly.entity_id
_entity_poly.type
_entity_poly.pdbx_seq_one_letter_code
_entity_poly.pdbx_strand_id
1 'polypeptide(L)'
;MADFTQVVSSFEDVRTYVLETFCSRFDLDPRFFHVRSFPLNRRGRQTGTYFVVEGPRRIRFTAVWDREQQMVFFYGLNGQRIQTTELIYSSTLLARAA
;
A
#
# COMPACT_ATOMS: atom_id res chain seq x y z
N MET A 1 -15.71 1.00 5.03
CA MET A 1 -15.85 -0.41 4.60
C MET A 1 -14.66 -0.69 3.71
N ALA A 2 -13.85 -1.71 4.00
CA ALA A 2 -12.73 -2.09 3.12
C ALA A 2 -13.30 -2.77 1.87
N ASP A 3 -12.76 -2.44 0.70
CA ASP A 3 -13.23 -3.01 -0.56
C ASP A 3 -12.47 -4.30 -0.90
N PHE A 4 -11.27 -4.47 -0.35
CA PHE A 4 -10.38 -5.61 -0.59
C PHE A 4 -9.66 -6.02 0.69
N THR A 5 -9.16 -7.26 0.71
CA THR A 5 -8.33 -7.81 1.78
C THR A 5 -7.09 -8.44 1.17
N GLN A 6 -5.92 -8.21 1.77
CA GLN A 6 -4.65 -8.76 1.32
C GLN A 6 -3.85 -9.33 2.50
N VAL A 7 -3.33 -10.55 2.34
CA VAL A 7 -2.40 -11.14 3.31
C VAL A 7 -0.97 -10.70 3.01
N VAL A 8 -0.25 -10.27 4.04
CA VAL A 8 1.15 -9.84 3.95
C VAL A 8 1.96 -10.44 5.10
N SER A 9 3.26 -10.66 4.88
CA SER A 9 4.18 -11.18 5.89
C SER A 9 5.28 -10.18 6.25
N SER A 10 5.56 -9.22 5.37
CA SER A 10 6.64 -8.25 5.54
C SER A 10 6.27 -6.86 5.05
N PHE A 11 7.11 -5.88 5.37
CA PHE A 11 7.00 -4.53 4.78
C PHE A 11 7.18 -4.55 3.25
N GLU A 12 8.07 -5.41 2.75
CA GLU A 12 8.33 -5.52 1.30
C GLU A 12 7.13 -6.10 0.56
N ASP A 13 6.34 -6.95 1.22
CA ASP A 13 5.09 -7.48 0.67
C ASP A 13 4.07 -6.36 0.51
N VAL A 14 3.96 -5.45 1.49
CA VAL A 14 3.09 -4.26 1.39
C VAL A 14 3.55 -3.37 0.25
N ARG A 15 4.85 -3.15 0.11
CA ARG A 15 5.43 -2.33 -0.95
C ARG A 15 5.18 -2.94 -2.34
N THR A 16 5.37 -4.25 -2.48
CA THR A 16 5.09 -5.02 -3.70
C THR A 16 3.62 -4.96 -4.04
N TYR A 17 2.74 -5.21 -3.05
CA TYR A 17 1.30 -5.13 -3.22
C TYR A 17 0.86 -3.74 -3.70
N VAL A 18 1.45 -2.67 -3.16
CA VAL A 18 1.16 -1.30 -3.59
C VAL A 18 1.51 -1.10 -5.06
N LEU A 19 2.69 -1.56 -5.49
CA LEU A 19 3.12 -1.47 -6.90
C LEU A 19 2.17 -2.25 -7.82
N GLU A 20 1.95 -3.53 -7.51
CA GLU A 20 1.13 -4.43 -8.31
C GLU A 20 -0.32 -3.95 -8.42
N THR A 21 -0.87 -3.38 -7.34
CA THR A 21 -2.22 -2.80 -7.35
C THR A 21 -2.33 -1.68 -8.38
N PHE A 22 -1.37 -0.74 -8.41
CA PHE A 22 -1.39 0.33 -9.42
C PHE A 22 -1.13 -0.20 -10.83
N CYS A 23 -0.16 -1.10 -10.98
CA CYS A 23 0.18 -1.66 -12.28
C CYS A 23 -0.98 -2.47 -12.88
N SER A 24 -1.65 -3.29 -12.08
CA SER A 24 -2.84 -4.04 -12.52
C SER A 24 -4.01 -3.11 -12.84
N ARG A 25 -4.29 -2.12 -11.98
CA ARG A 25 -5.43 -1.19 -12.13
C ARG A 25 -5.36 -0.36 -13.40
N PHE A 26 -4.16 0.07 -13.79
CA PHE A 26 -3.93 1.01 -14.89
C PHE A 26 -3.25 0.37 -16.11
N ASP A 27 -3.15 -0.97 -16.14
CA ASP A 27 -2.48 -1.74 -17.21
C ASP A 27 -1.06 -1.24 -17.50
N LEU A 28 -0.24 -1.16 -16.44
CA LEU A 28 1.12 -0.66 -16.49
C LEU A 28 2.13 -1.79 -16.27
N ASP A 29 3.26 -1.72 -16.97
CA ASP A 29 4.36 -2.66 -16.76
C ASP A 29 5.22 -2.24 -15.54
N PRO A 30 5.25 -3.04 -14.46
CA PRO A 30 5.92 -2.71 -13.21
C PRO A 30 7.42 -2.49 -13.35
N ARG A 31 8.07 -3.00 -14.41
CA ARG A 31 9.51 -2.82 -14.66
C ARG A 31 9.91 -1.36 -14.88
N PHE A 32 8.96 -0.49 -15.24
CA PHE A 32 9.20 0.93 -15.45
C PHE A 32 8.83 1.81 -14.24
N PHE A 33 8.39 1.20 -13.14
CA PHE A 33 7.92 1.91 -11.97
C PHE A 33 8.79 1.61 -10.75
N HIS A 34 8.95 2.62 -9.91
CA HIS A 34 9.70 2.50 -8.67
C HIS A 34 8.82 2.98 -7.50
N VAL A 35 8.88 2.24 -6.40
CA VAL A 35 8.21 2.65 -5.16
C VAL A 35 9.20 3.33 -4.23
N ARG A 36 8.85 4.52 -3.76
CA ARG A 36 9.51 5.16 -2.61
C ARG A 36 8.56 5.11 -1.42
N SER A 37 9.12 4.91 -0.24
CA SER A 37 8.36 4.79 1.00
C SER A 37 8.90 5.76 2.05
N PHE A 38 8.00 6.48 2.71
CA PHE A 38 8.32 7.47 3.73
C PHE A 38 7.56 7.10 5.01
N PRO A 39 8.23 6.96 6.16
CA PRO A 39 7.55 6.69 7.42
C PRO A 39 6.64 7.87 7.80
N LEU A 40 5.43 7.58 8.26
CA LEU A 40 4.53 8.56 8.83
C LEU A 40 4.59 8.45 10.35
N ASN A 41 4.99 9.55 11.00
CA ASN A 41 5.11 9.64 12.44
C ASN A 41 4.02 10.54 13.01
N ARG A 42 3.32 10.06 14.03
CA ARG A 42 2.34 10.84 14.81
C ARG A 42 2.75 10.77 16.28
N ARG A 43 2.92 11.94 16.91
CA ARG A 43 3.35 12.04 18.33
C ARG A 43 4.62 11.21 18.65
N GLY A 44 5.59 11.20 17.74
CA GLY A 44 6.85 10.45 17.92
C GLY A 44 6.77 8.95 17.66
N ARG A 45 5.59 8.38 17.36
CA ARG A 45 5.42 6.98 16.99
C ARG A 45 5.20 6.84 15.48
N GLN A 46 5.83 5.84 14.86
CA GLN A 46 5.52 5.49 13.47
C GLN A 46 4.12 4.86 13.40
N THR A 47 3.18 5.57 12.79
CA THR A 47 1.78 5.15 12.64
C THR A 47 1.45 4.68 11.23
N GLY A 48 2.34 4.91 10.27
CA GLY A 48 2.06 4.52 8.90
C GLY A 48 3.24 4.63 7.96
N THR A 49 2.95 4.49 6.67
CA THR A 49 3.89 4.69 5.58
C THR A 49 3.19 5.34 4.41
N TYR A 50 3.79 6.39 3.87
CA TYR A 50 3.39 7.02 2.63
C TYR A 50 4.23 6.43 1.49
N PHE A 51 3.55 5.88 0.49
CA PHE A 51 4.16 5.32 -0.69
C PHE A 51 3.94 6.25 -1.88
N VAL A 52 4.99 6.39 -2.69
CA VAL A 52 4.94 7.09 -3.98
C VAL A 52 5.40 6.11 -5.04
N VAL A 53 4.53 5.81 -6.00
CA VAL A 53 4.84 4.97 -7.15
C VAL A 53 5.08 5.89 -8.34
N GLU A 54 6.32 5.95 -8.80
CA GLU A 54 6.73 6.85 -9.87
C GLU A 54 7.09 6.05 -11.11
N GLY A 55 6.58 6.53 -12.25
CA GLY A 55 6.83 5.93 -13.55
C GLY A 55 7.37 6.95 -14.56
N PRO A 56 7.52 6.52 -15.82
CA PRO A 56 7.92 7.40 -16.91
C PRO A 56 6.94 8.56 -17.09
N ARG A 57 7.41 9.65 -17.70
CA ARG A 57 6.61 10.85 -18.01
C ARG A 57 5.98 11.54 -16.78
N ARG A 58 6.65 11.46 -15.63
CA ARG A 58 6.23 12.08 -14.35
C ARG A 58 4.89 11.55 -13.81
N ILE A 59 4.48 10.34 -14.21
CA ILE A 59 3.35 9.65 -13.59
C ILE A 59 3.67 9.41 -12.11
N ARG A 60 2.72 9.76 -11.23
CA ARG A 60 2.85 9.58 -9.79
C ARG A 60 1.53 9.10 -9.19
N PHE A 61 1.54 7.90 -8.65
CA PHE A 61 0.48 7.40 -7.78
C PHE A 61 0.93 7.44 -6.33
N THR A 62 -0.02 7.47 -5.41
CA THR A 62 0.29 7.53 -3.99
C THR A 62 -0.59 6.58 -3.20
N ALA A 63 -0.01 5.95 -2.19
CA ALA A 63 -0.76 5.13 -1.25
C ALA A 63 -0.36 5.47 0.18
N VAL A 64 -1.31 5.35 1.11
CA VAL A 64 -1.07 5.56 2.54
C VAL A 64 -1.42 4.27 3.25
N TRP A 65 -0.43 3.67 3.90
CA TRP A 65 -0.65 2.57 4.82
C TRP A 65 -0.75 3.08 6.25
N ASP A 66 -1.92 2.88 6.85
CA ASP A 66 -2.20 3.09 8.26
C ASP A 66 -1.97 1.78 9.03
N ARG A 67 -0.96 1.77 9.92
CA ARG A 67 -0.63 0.60 10.75
C ARG A 67 -1.55 0.45 11.95
N GLU A 68 -2.24 1.49 12.38
CA GLU A 68 -3.19 1.38 13.49
C GLU A 68 -4.47 0.71 13.00
N GLN A 69 -4.93 1.07 11.81
CA GLN A 69 -6.13 0.50 11.19
C GLN A 69 -5.86 -0.74 10.33
N GLN A 70 -4.58 -1.04 10.06
CA GLN A 70 -4.18 -2.10 9.13
C GLN A 70 -4.81 -1.91 7.74
N MET A 71 -4.86 -0.66 7.25
CA MET A 71 -5.48 -0.33 5.97
C MET A 71 -4.50 0.38 5.04
N VAL A 72 -4.57 0.07 3.75
CA VAL A 72 -3.92 0.80 2.68
C VAL A 72 -4.97 1.56 1.89
N PHE A 73 -4.79 2.88 1.80
CA PHE A 73 -5.60 3.77 0.99
C PHE A 73 -4.85 4.11 -0.29
N PHE A 74 -5.43 3.82 -1.44
CA PHE A 74 -4.84 4.08 -2.75
C PHE A 74 -5.44 5.33 -3.37
N TYR A 75 -4.58 6.22 -3.87
CA TYR A 75 -4.97 7.47 -4.51
C TYR A 75 -4.50 7.49 -5.97
N GLY A 76 -5.44 7.79 -6.87
CA GLY A 76 -5.18 7.91 -8.30
C GLY A 76 -4.45 9.21 -8.67
N LEU A 77 -4.22 9.41 -9.97
CA LEU A 77 -3.51 10.58 -10.52
C LEU A 77 -4.19 11.92 -10.21
N ASN A 78 -5.50 11.91 -9.98
CA ASN A 78 -6.29 13.09 -9.62
C ASN A 78 -6.36 13.32 -8.10
N GLY A 79 -5.64 12.53 -7.30
CA GLY A 79 -5.67 12.58 -5.84
C GLY A 79 -6.94 12.01 -5.20
N GLN A 80 -7.87 11.44 -5.99
CA GLN A 80 -9.05 10.78 -5.45
C GLN A 80 -8.70 9.37 -4.98
N ARG A 81 -9.36 8.93 -3.91
CA ARG A 81 -9.23 7.56 -3.41
C ARG A 81 -9.92 6.61 -4.38
N ILE A 82 -9.19 5.60 -4.85
CA ILE A 82 -9.68 4.64 -5.83
C ILE A 82 -9.91 3.25 -5.23
N GLN A 83 -9.28 2.96 -4.08
CA GLN A 83 -9.36 1.67 -3.43
C GLN A 83 -8.96 1.79 -1.96
N THR A 84 -9.58 0.95 -1.12
CA THR A 84 -9.16 0.70 0.26
C THR A 84 -8.96 -0.79 0.46
N THR A 85 -7.77 -1.19 0.91
CA THR A 85 -7.45 -2.59 1.22
C THR A 85 -7.17 -2.75 2.70
N GLU A 86 -7.78 -3.74 3.34
CA GLU A 86 -7.37 -4.23 4.65
C GLU A 86 -6.17 -5.18 4.51
N LEU A 87 -5.13 -4.97 5.32
CA LEU A 87 -3.97 -5.84 5.40
C LEU A 87 -4.09 -6.79 6.58
N ILE A 88 -3.90 -8.08 6.31
CA ILE A 88 -3.85 -9.11 7.33
C ILE A 88 -2.44 -9.66 7.39
N TYR A 89 -1.79 -9.55 8.55
CA TYR A 89 -0.50 -10.18 8.76
C TYR A 89 -0.63 -11.70 8.87
N SER A 90 0.20 -12.44 8.13
CA SER A 90 0.21 -13.91 8.16
C SER A 90 0.46 -14.47 9.56
N SER A 91 1.31 -13.81 10.36
CA SER A 91 1.53 -14.15 11.78
C SER A 91 0.26 -14.06 12.62
N THR A 92 -0.63 -13.11 12.32
CA THR A 92 -1.93 -12.98 13.00
C THR A 92 -2.88 -14.13 12.65
N LEU A 93 -2.84 -14.64 11.42
CA LEU A 93 -3.64 -15.79 11.02
C LEU A 93 -3.19 -17.07 11.72
N LEU A 94 -1.87 -17.31 11.78
CA LEU A 94 -1.31 -18.45 12.49
C LEU A 94 -1.67 -18.44 13.98
N ALA A 95 -1.64 -17.26 14.62
CA ALA A 95 -2.01 -17.10 16.02
C ALA A 95 -3.50 -17.37 16.31
N ARG A 96 -4.38 -17.34 15.31
CA ARG A 96 -5.83 -17.61 15.47
C ARG A 96 -6.22 -19.06 15.18
N ALA A 97 -5.34 -19.82 14.53
CA ALA A 97 -5.57 -21.21 14.16
C ALA A 97 -5.01 -22.22 15.17
N ALA A 98 -4.27 -21.75 16.18
CA ALA A 98 -3.74 -22.51 17.31
C ALA A 98 -4.56 -22.26 18.57
#